data_AF-B3CTM5-F1
#
_entry.id   AF-B3CTM5-F1
#
_cell.length_a   1.000
_cell.length_b   1.000
_cell.length_c   1.000
_cell.angle_alpha   90.00
_cell.angle_beta   90.00
_cell.angle_gamma   90.00
#
_symmetry.space_group_name_H-M   'P 1'
#
loop_
_entity.id
_entity.type
_entity.pdbx_description
1 polymer ?
#
loop_
_entity_poly.entity_id
_entity_poly.type
_entity_poly.pdbx_seq_one_letter_code
_entity_poly.pdbx_strand_id
1 'polypeptide(L)'
;MLWNVFVLDYGRSFKRTCLILGGSYIKFDMKNPVSINPFSEVPEDDSAKSIEARSDFLSNFPSILATMAAPQYGTSDLQQPMLQRALISVWQKNGAKAEITDIADWLSNREESYAKELGNMLFPFTKDGQHGRFFSGKAQLSLNSDIVVIETDHLRSVPELLAVIVQIMIVHINQTIVKGDRSRPFLIMIDEA
;
A
#
# COMPACT_ATOMS: atom_id res chain seq x y z
N MET A 1 25.67 6.30 0.52
CA MET A 1 25.41 6.42 -0.93
C MET A 1 24.77 7.78 -1.20
N LEU A 2 24.90 8.37 -2.39
CA LEU A 2 24.29 9.69 -2.70
C LEU A 2 22.80 9.61 -3.09
N TRP A 3 22.27 8.39 -3.28
CA TRP A 3 20.92 8.11 -3.79
C TRP A 3 20.18 7.15 -2.85
N ASN A 4 18.85 7.23 -2.80
CA ASN A 4 18.00 6.17 -2.23
C ASN A 4 17.54 5.25 -3.36
N VAL A 5 17.91 3.96 -3.30
CA VAL A 5 17.62 3.00 -4.37
C VAL A 5 16.58 1.99 -3.87
N PHE A 6 15.46 1.91 -4.57
CA PHE A 6 14.40 0.92 -4.34
C PHE A 6 14.37 -0.04 -5.54
N VAL A 7 14.46 -1.34 -5.29
CA VAL A 7 14.40 -2.36 -6.34
C VAL A 7 13.21 -3.27 -6.08
N LEU A 8 12.29 -3.35 -7.03
CA LEU A 8 11.31 -4.44 -7.11
C LEU A 8 11.99 -5.59 -7.87
N ASP A 9 12.27 -6.68 -7.17
CA ASP A 9 13.08 -7.80 -7.66
C ASP A 9 12.21 -9.05 -7.82
N TYR A 10 12.12 -9.53 -9.06
CA TYR A 10 11.53 -10.81 -9.40
C TYR A 10 12.64 -11.85 -9.57
N GLY A 11 12.64 -12.89 -8.74
CA GLY A 11 13.61 -13.99 -8.86
C GLY A 11 14.90 -13.85 -8.04
N ARG A 12 14.98 -12.88 -7.13
CA ARG A 12 16.05 -12.72 -6.12
C ARG A 12 17.41 -12.32 -6.71
N SER A 13 17.41 -11.69 -7.88
CA SER A 13 18.62 -11.30 -8.61
C SER A 13 19.42 -10.26 -7.82
N PHE A 14 18.76 -9.40 -7.04
CA PHE A 14 19.38 -8.30 -6.27
C PHE A 14 19.67 -8.65 -4.81
N LYS A 15 19.29 -9.83 -4.32
CA LYS A 15 19.49 -10.22 -2.91
C LYS A 15 20.95 -10.08 -2.46
N ARG A 16 21.90 -10.62 -3.23
CA ARG A 16 23.33 -10.57 -2.86
C ARG A 16 23.85 -9.14 -2.85
N THR A 17 23.52 -8.36 -3.88
CA THR A 17 23.91 -6.95 -4.00
C THR A 17 23.41 -6.13 -2.83
N CYS A 18 22.14 -6.30 -2.45
CA CYS A 18 21.54 -5.62 -1.30
C CYS A 18 22.32 -5.91 -0.01
N LEU A 19 22.58 -7.19 0.28
CA LEU A 19 23.29 -7.59 1.50
C LEU A 19 24.73 -7.09 1.55
N ILE A 20 25.46 -7.12 0.43
CA ILE A 20 26.84 -6.61 0.34
C ILE A 20 26.88 -5.11 0.62
N LEU A 21 25.88 -4.36 0.16
CA LEU A 21 25.77 -2.91 0.36
C LEU A 21 25.16 -2.53 1.72
N GLY A 22 24.87 -3.50 2.59
CA GLY A 22 24.25 -3.25 3.90
C GLY A 22 22.81 -2.75 3.82
N GLY A 23 22.10 -3.07 2.74
CA GLY A 23 20.73 -2.65 2.50
C GLY A 23 19.67 -3.47 3.23
N SER A 24 18.41 -3.08 3.01
CA SER A 24 17.23 -3.76 3.53
C SER A 24 16.67 -4.71 2.47
N TYR A 25 16.53 -5.99 2.80
CA TYR A 25 15.92 -7.00 1.93
C TYR A 25 14.57 -7.41 2.50
N ILE A 26 13.50 -6.96 1.86
CA ILE A 26 12.11 -7.20 2.25
C ILE A 26 11.57 -8.35 1.40
N LYS A 27 10.99 -9.36 2.06
CA LYS A 27 10.39 -10.53 1.43
C LYS A 27 8.92 -10.62 1.84
N PHE A 28 8.03 -10.81 0.89
CA PHE A 28 6.63 -11.12 1.17
C PHE A 28 6.39 -12.62 1.18
N ASP A 29 6.18 -13.19 2.36
CA ASP A 29 5.90 -14.62 2.54
C ASP A 29 4.46 -14.84 2.97
N MET A 30 3.71 -15.65 2.21
CA MET A 30 2.32 -15.99 2.54
C MET A 30 2.19 -16.72 3.89
N LYS A 31 3.23 -17.40 4.37
CA LYS A 31 3.21 -18.11 5.66
C LYS A 31 3.49 -17.18 6.84
N ASN A 32 4.29 -16.15 6.62
CA ASN A 32 4.69 -15.17 7.63
C ASN A 32 4.46 -13.75 7.10
N PRO A 33 3.18 -13.38 6.89
CA PRO A 33 2.85 -12.08 6.34
C PRO A 33 3.27 -10.97 7.31
N VAL A 34 3.86 -9.93 6.75
CA VAL A 34 4.26 -8.71 7.46
C VAL A 34 3.29 -7.61 7.08
N SER A 35 2.81 -6.86 8.07
CA SER A 35 1.88 -5.77 7.79
C SER A 35 2.58 -4.63 7.04
N ILE A 36 1.91 -4.16 5.99
CA ILE A 36 2.28 -3.01 5.16
C ILE A 36 1.15 -1.99 5.11
N ASN A 37 0.34 -1.92 6.17
CA ASN A 37 -0.81 -1.03 6.24
C ASN A 37 -0.47 0.37 5.69
N PRO A 38 -1.11 0.81 4.59
CA PRO A 38 -0.76 2.04 3.88
C PRO A 38 -1.08 3.31 4.65
N PHE A 39 -1.93 3.23 5.66
CA PHE A 39 -2.32 4.36 6.49
C PHE A 39 -1.27 4.70 7.54
N SER A 40 -0.41 3.74 7.91
CA SER A 40 0.47 3.82 9.08
C SER A 40 1.42 5.01 9.08
N GLU A 41 1.83 5.47 7.89
CA GLU A 41 2.81 6.54 7.73
C GLU A 41 2.20 7.85 7.20
N VAL A 42 0.88 7.90 7.00
CA VAL A 42 0.19 9.13 6.60
C VAL A 42 0.20 10.11 7.78
N PRO A 43 0.67 11.37 7.59
CA PRO A 43 0.82 12.30 8.70
C PRO A 43 -0.53 12.83 9.22
N GLU A 44 -0.61 12.98 10.53
CA GLU A 44 -1.82 13.44 11.23
C GLU A 44 -1.76 14.90 11.68
N ASP A 45 -0.57 15.50 11.77
CA ASP A 45 -0.42 16.90 12.18
C ASP A 45 -0.94 17.91 11.14
N ASP A 46 -1.23 19.12 11.60
CA ASP A 46 -1.83 20.18 10.79
C ASP A 46 -0.80 21.13 10.16
N SER A 47 0.47 20.71 10.05
CA SER A 47 1.42 21.48 9.24
C SER A 47 1.00 21.47 7.77
N ALA A 48 1.29 22.56 7.05
CA ALA A 48 0.93 22.67 5.63
C ALA A 48 1.49 21.49 4.79
N LYS A 49 2.70 21.04 5.11
CA LYS A 49 3.36 19.89 4.46
C LYS A 49 2.62 18.57 4.73
N SER A 50 2.17 18.36 5.97
CA SER A 50 1.41 17.17 6.35
C SER A 50 0.02 17.15 5.74
N ILE A 51 -0.65 18.30 5.66
CA ILE A 51 -1.94 18.45 5.00
C ILE A 51 -1.82 18.12 3.50
N GLU A 52 -0.80 18.65 2.81
CA GLU A 52 -0.52 18.34 1.40
C GLU A 52 -0.30 16.83 1.19
N ALA A 53 0.62 16.23 1.95
CA ALA A 53 0.94 14.80 1.84
C ALA A 53 -0.28 13.90 2.12
N ARG A 54 -1.09 14.27 3.11
CA ARG A 54 -2.35 13.58 3.44
C ARG A 54 -3.37 13.74 2.32
N SER A 55 -3.51 14.93 1.74
CA SER A 55 -4.40 15.17 0.61
C SER A 55 -4.00 14.35 -0.62
N ASP A 56 -2.71 14.29 -0.94
CA ASP A 56 -2.18 13.48 -2.03
C ASP A 56 -2.47 12.00 -1.82
N PHE A 57 -2.26 11.50 -0.60
CA PHE A 57 -2.59 10.12 -0.26
C PHE A 57 -4.09 9.85 -0.44
N LEU A 58 -4.96 10.66 0.16
CA LEU A 58 -6.42 10.47 0.10
C LEU A 58 -6.99 10.61 -1.32
N SER A 59 -6.33 11.36 -2.19
CA SER A 59 -6.75 11.54 -3.58
C SER A 59 -6.32 10.38 -4.49
N ASN A 60 -5.17 9.77 -4.23
CA ASN A 60 -4.61 8.72 -5.07
C ASN A 60 -4.99 7.30 -4.63
N PHE A 61 -5.15 7.08 -3.32
CA PHE A 61 -5.44 5.76 -2.76
C PHE A 61 -6.74 5.08 -3.25
N PRO A 62 -7.81 5.80 -3.67
CA PRO A 62 -8.99 5.17 -4.28
C PRO A 62 -8.68 4.30 -5.51
N SER A 63 -7.64 4.61 -6.28
CA SER A 63 -7.22 3.78 -7.43
C SER A 63 -6.69 2.40 -7.02
N ILE A 64 -6.05 2.32 -5.84
CA ILE A 64 -5.57 1.07 -5.26
C ILE A 64 -6.76 0.27 -4.71
N LEU A 65 -7.72 0.94 -4.05
CA LEU A 65 -8.96 0.29 -3.63
C LEU A 65 -9.75 -0.27 -4.83
N ALA A 66 -9.75 0.42 -5.97
CA ALA A 66 -10.34 -0.08 -7.21
C ALA A 66 -9.59 -1.32 -7.73
N THR A 67 -8.25 -1.33 -7.65
CA THR A 67 -7.42 -2.50 -8.00
C THR A 67 -7.70 -3.68 -7.06
N MET A 68 -7.90 -3.43 -5.76
CA MET A 68 -8.30 -4.46 -4.80
C MET A 68 -9.69 -5.02 -5.08
N ALA A 69 -10.68 -4.16 -5.33
CA ALA A 69 -12.07 -4.57 -5.49
C ALA A 69 -12.34 -5.23 -6.86
N ALA A 70 -11.76 -4.70 -7.92
CA ALA A 70 -12.05 -5.10 -9.30
C ALA A 70 -10.79 -5.12 -10.18
N PRO A 71 -9.82 -6.00 -9.92
CA PRO A 71 -8.51 -6.01 -10.59
C PRO A 71 -8.57 -6.21 -12.11
N GLN A 72 -9.61 -6.89 -12.62
CA GLN A 72 -9.73 -7.22 -14.05
C GLN A 72 -10.55 -6.20 -14.85
N TYR A 73 -11.66 -5.72 -14.27
CA TYR A 73 -12.65 -4.92 -14.98
C TYR A 73 -12.70 -3.46 -14.50
N GLY A 74 -11.99 -3.13 -13.42
CA GLY A 74 -12.04 -1.83 -12.79
C GLY A 74 -13.39 -1.53 -12.12
N THR A 75 -13.49 -0.32 -11.58
CA THR A 75 -14.71 0.17 -10.91
C THR A 75 -15.41 1.24 -11.75
N SER A 76 -16.74 1.24 -11.71
CA SER A 76 -17.58 2.21 -12.45
C SER A 76 -17.48 3.65 -11.91
N ASP A 77 -17.97 4.61 -12.69
CA ASP A 77 -18.05 6.03 -12.32
C ASP A 77 -18.91 6.30 -11.07
N LEU A 78 -19.80 5.37 -10.69
CA LEU A 78 -20.54 5.43 -9.43
C LEU A 78 -19.76 4.83 -8.26
N GLN A 79 -18.97 3.79 -8.51
CA GLN A 79 -18.17 3.11 -7.50
C GLN A 79 -16.95 3.94 -7.08
N GLN A 80 -16.30 4.66 -8.01
CA GLN A 80 -15.10 5.45 -7.70
C GLN A 80 -15.35 6.54 -6.64
N PRO A 81 -16.40 7.40 -6.75
CA PRO A 81 -16.71 8.36 -5.71
C PRO A 81 -17.13 7.71 -4.39
N MET A 82 -17.75 6.52 -4.43
CA MET A 82 -18.12 5.78 -3.22
C MET A 82 -16.90 5.25 -2.48
N LEU A 83 -15.90 4.72 -3.17
CA LEU A 83 -14.61 4.34 -2.58
C LEU A 83 -13.91 5.54 -1.96
N GLN A 84 -13.93 6.70 -2.63
CA GLN A 84 -13.35 7.93 -2.09
C GLN A 84 -14.10 8.40 -0.82
N ARG A 85 -15.43 8.37 -0.81
CA ARG A 85 -16.24 8.70 0.38
C ARG A 85 -15.96 7.76 1.55
N ALA A 86 -15.83 6.46 1.28
CA ALA A 86 -15.49 5.47 2.30
C ALA A 86 -14.11 5.76 2.90
N LEU A 87 -13.10 5.96 2.04
CA LEU A 87 -11.74 6.29 2.43
C LEU A 87 -11.68 7.54 3.33
N ILE A 88 -12.29 8.65 2.91
CA ILE A 88 -12.30 9.90 3.68
C ILE A 88 -12.99 9.69 5.03
N SER A 89 -14.13 9.00 5.05
CA SER A 89 -14.89 8.76 6.29
C SER A 89 -14.11 7.89 7.28
N VAL A 90 -13.45 6.84 6.79
CA VAL A 90 -12.61 5.96 7.60
C VAL A 90 -11.38 6.70 8.12
N TRP A 91 -10.71 7.47 7.27
CA TRP A 91 -9.57 8.27 7.67
C TRP A 91 -9.92 9.28 8.78
N GLN A 92 -11.05 9.99 8.63
CA GLN A 92 -11.52 10.94 9.65
C GLN A 92 -11.77 10.28 11.01
N LYS A 93 -12.17 9.01 11.01
CA LYS A 93 -12.47 8.25 12.23
C LYS A 93 -11.21 7.64 12.86
N ASN A 94 -10.34 7.05 12.05
CA ASN A 94 -9.29 6.16 12.51
C ASN A 94 -7.86 6.70 12.30
N GLY A 95 -7.68 7.75 11.50
CA GLY A 95 -6.37 8.31 11.17
C GLY A 95 -5.40 7.27 10.62
N ALA A 96 -4.14 7.31 11.05
CA ALA A 96 -3.11 6.35 10.62
C ALA A 96 -3.35 4.91 11.11
N LYS A 97 -4.36 4.68 11.96
CA LYS A 97 -4.80 3.34 12.39
C LYS A 97 -5.89 2.75 11.50
N ALA A 98 -6.34 3.46 10.47
CA ALA A 98 -7.27 2.91 9.50
C ALA A 98 -6.73 1.61 8.87
N GLU A 99 -7.63 0.70 8.55
CA GLU A 99 -7.35 -0.54 7.83
C GLU A 99 -8.31 -0.72 6.66
N ILE A 100 -7.98 -1.63 5.74
CA ILE A 100 -8.87 -2.01 4.63
C ILE A 100 -10.19 -2.59 5.16
N THR A 101 -10.13 -3.30 6.30
CA THR A 101 -11.30 -3.79 7.04
C THR A 101 -12.29 -2.67 7.34
N ASP A 102 -11.83 -1.51 7.82
CA ASP A 102 -12.71 -0.40 8.17
C ASP A 102 -13.44 0.16 6.95
N ILE A 103 -12.78 0.16 5.79
CA ILE A 103 -13.36 0.61 4.51
C ILE A 103 -14.42 -0.38 4.05
N ALA A 104 -14.12 -1.67 4.08
CA ALA A 104 -15.06 -2.73 3.74
C ALA A 104 -16.30 -2.70 4.64
N ASP A 105 -16.10 -2.54 5.95
CA ASP A 105 -17.19 -2.44 6.93
C ASP A 105 -18.04 -1.18 6.71
N TRP A 106 -17.41 -0.04 6.42
CA TRP A 106 -18.15 1.19 6.14
C TRP A 106 -19.05 1.03 4.90
N LEU A 107 -18.52 0.41 3.84
CA LEU A 107 -19.23 0.14 2.58
C LEU A 107 -20.38 -0.87 2.76
N SER A 108 -20.15 -1.94 3.51
CA SER A 108 -21.17 -2.97 3.81
C SER A 108 -22.37 -2.43 4.59
N ASN A 109 -22.17 -1.35 5.34
CA ASN A 109 -23.21 -0.66 6.11
C ASN A 109 -23.91 0.48 5.35
N ARG A 110 -23.77 0.55 4.02
CA ARG A 110 -24.51 1.48 3.16
C ARG A 110 -25.88 0.92 2.78
N GLU A 111 -26.79 1.76 2.30
CA GLU A 111 -28.09 1.28 1.79
C GLU A 111 -27.96 0.81 0.35
N GLU A 112 -27.13 1.50 -0.42
CA GLU A 112 -26.87 1.26 -1.83
C GLU A 112 -26.24 -0.12 -2.07
N SER A 113 -26.86 -0.92 -2.95
CA SER A 113 -26.39 -2.28 -3.24
C SER A 113 -24.96 -2.30 -3.79
N TYR A 114 -24.63 -1.41 -4.72
CA TYR A 114 -23.29 -1.33 -5.32
C TYR A 114 -22.19 -0.98 -4.29
N ALA A 115 -22.54 -0.26 -3.22
CA ALA A 115 -21.61 0.04 -2.15
C ALA A 115 -21.35 -1.21 -1.29
N LYS A 116 -22.40 -1.98 -0.96
CA LYS A 116 -22.23 -3.28 -0.28
C LYS A 116 -21.41 -4.26 -1.12
N GLU A 117 -21.62 -4.27 -2.44
CA GLU A 117 -20.82 -5.07 -3.36
C GLU A 117 -19.34 -4.70 -3.31
N LEU A 118 -19.00 -3.39 -3.26
CA LEU A 118 -17.61 -2.95 -3.04
C LEU A 118 -17.05 -3.45 -1.70
N GLY A 119 -17.84 -3.37 -0.62
CA GLY A 119 -17.45 -3.92 0.68
C GLY A 119 -17.13 -5.41 0.61
N ASN A 120 -17.98 -6.19 -0.06
CA ASN A 120 -17.77 -7.62 -0.29
C ASN A 120 -16.55 -7.90 -1.17
N MET A 121 -16.32 -7.09 -2.21
CA MET A 121 -15.16 -7.23 -3.10
C MET A 121 -13.83 -6.96 -2.39
N LEU A 122 -13.82 -6.09 -1.38
CA LEU A 122 -12.63 -5.83 -0.56
C LEU A 122 -12.36 -6.94 0.48
N PHE A 123 -13.29 -7.88 0.69
CA PHE A 123 -13.19 -8.94 1.70
C PHE A 123 -11.83 -9.65 1.75
N PRO A 124 -11.18 -10.07 0.63
CA PRO A 124 -9.90 -10.77 0.67
C PRO A 124 -8.78 -10.01 1.39
N PHE A 125 -8.85 -8.67 1.42
CA PHE A 125 -7.85 -7.77 1.99
C PHE A 125 -8.21 -7.28 3.41
N THR A 126 -9.41 -7.61 3.90
CA THR A 126 -9.80 -7.36 5.29
C THR A 126 -9.11 -8.34 6.23
N LYS A 127 -9.05 -8.05 7.53
CA LYS A 127 -8.44 -8.92 8.56
C LYS A 127 -8.95 -10.37 8.55
N ASP A 128 -10.19 -10.58 8.09
CA ASP A 128 -10.86 -11.87 8.02
C ASP A 128 -10.66 -12.57 6.65
N GLY A 129 -10.08 -11.86 5.68
CA GLY A 129 -9.76 -12.36 4.34
C GLY A 129 -8.40 -13.04 4.23
N GLN A 130 -8.20 -13.80 3.15
CA GLN A 130 -6.99 -14.59 2.92
C GLN A 130 -5.69 -13.78 2.84
N HIS A 131 -5.75 -12.48 2.54
CA HIS A 131 -4.60 -11.58 2.45
C HIS A 131 -4.56 -10.54 3.58
N GLY A 132 -5.56 -10.55 4.47
CA GLY A 132 -5.77 -9.53 5.50
C GLY A 132 -4.56 -9.19 6.33
N ARG A 133 -3.75 -10.21 6.67
CA ARG A 133 -2.56 -10.04 7.52
C ARG A 133 -1.49 -9.12 6.92
N PHE A 134 -1.44 -8.95 5.59
CA PHE A 134 -0.55 -7.97 4.96
C PHE A 134 -1.05 -6.52 5.16
N PHE A 135 -2.33 -6.30 5.44
CA PHE A 135 -2.93 -4.95 5.47
C PHE A 135 -3.50 -4.57 6.84
N SER A 136 -3.37 -5.43 7.84
CA SER A 136 -3.91 -5.24 9.19
C SER A 136 -2.80 -4.91 10.19
N GLY A 137 -3.10 -4.07 11.18
CA GLY A 137 -2.15 -3.58 12.16
C GLY A 137 -1.21 -2.48 11.62
N LYS A 138 -0.28 -2.05 12.45
CA LYS A 138 0.73 -1.05 12.06
C LYS A 138 1.70 -1.66 11.04
N ALA A 139 2.11 -0.90 10.03
CA ALA A 139 3.17 -1.29 9.11
C ALA A 139 4.47 -1.65 9.87
N GLN A 140 5.10 -2.75 9.49
CA GLN A 140 6.26 -3.33 10.20
C GLN A 140 7.54 -3.35 9.36
N LEU A 141 7.53 -2.73 8.17
CA LEU A 141 8.72 -2.61 7.33
C LEU A 141 9.43 -1.28 7.52
N SER A 142 10.74 -1.28 7.25
CA SER A 142 11.57 -0.08 7.25
C SER A 142 12.19 0.12 5.87
N LEU A 143 12.01 1.32 5.34
CA LEU A 143 12.59 1.79 4.08
C LEU A 143 13.79 2.71 4.29
N ASN A 144 14.30 2.80 5.53
CA ASN A 144 15.39 3.69 5.91
C ASN A 144 16.77 3.05 5.64
N SER A 145 17.04 2.70 4.39
CA SER A 145 18.33 2.17 3.96
C SER A 145 18.68 2.72 2.58
N ASP A 146 19.97 2.90 2.31
CA ASP A 146 20.46 3.44 1.03
C ASP A 146 20.03 2.60 -0.18
N ILE A 147 19.91 1.29 0.03
CA ILE A 147 19.30 0.35 -0.91
C ILE A 147 18.26 -0.51 -0.19
N VAL A 148 17.08 -0.58 -0.79
CA VAL A 148 15.98 -1.46 -0.36
C VAL A 148 15.59 -2.34 -1.54
N VAL A 149 15.61 -3.65 -1.32
CA VAL A 149 15.13 -4.63 -2.30
C VAL A 149 13.85 -5.25 -1.78
N ILE A 150 12.80 -5.17 -2.57
CA ILE A 150 11.49 -5.74 -2.34
C ILE A 150 11.37 -6.97 -3.24
N GLU A 151 11.43 -8.15 -2.64
CA GLU A 151 11.27 -9.41 -3.36
C GLU A 151 9.82 -9.88 -3.36
N THR A 152 9.36 -10.24 -4.55
CA THR A 152 7.96 -10.56 -4.85
C THR A 152 7.76 -11.95 -5.44
N ASP A 153 8.81 -12.78 -5.59
CA ASP A 153 8.72 -14.08 -6.26
C ASP A 153 7.67 -15.01 -5.62
N HIS A 154 7.54 -14.95 -4.30
CA HIS A 154 6.52 -15.70 -3.54
C HIS A 154 5.08 -15.29 -3.82
N LEU A 155 4.85 -14.13 -4.45
CA LEU A 155 3.53 -13.62 -4.81
C LEU A 155 3.17 -13.90 -6.27
N ARG A 156 4.07 -14.51 -7.06
CA ARG A 156 3.88 -14.77 -8.50
C ARG A 156 2.60 -15.56 -8.80
N SER A 157 2.20 -16.46 -7.89
CA SER A 157 0.98 -17.27 -8.05
C SER A 157 -0.31 -16.54 -7.69
N VAL A 158 -0.24 -15.29 -7.21
CA VAL A 158 -1.38 -14.47 -6.78
C VAL A 158 -1.22 -13.05 -7.36
N PRO A 159 -1.41 -12.88 -8.68
CA PRO A 159 -1.10 -11.65 -9.40
C PRO A 159 -1.86 -10.41 -8.88
N GLU A 160 -3.09 -10.59 -8.40
CA GLU A 160 -3.89 -9.52 -7.80
C GLU A 160 -3.28 -9.02 -6.49
N LEU A 161 -2.75 -9.92 -5.65
CA LEU A 161 -2.05 -9.54 -4.42
C LEU A 161 -0.71 -8.88 -4.72
N LEU A 162 0.01 -9.40 -5.72
CA LEU A 162 1.27 -8.82 -6.19
C LEU A 162 1.09 -7.37 -6.63
N ALA A 163 0.10 -7.11 -7.49
CA ALA A 163 -0.20 -5.76 -8.00
C ALA A 163 -0.48 -4.79 -6.84
N VAL A 164 -1.32 -5.22 -5.89
CA VAL A 164 -1.67 -4.42 -4.71
C VAL A 164 -0.43 -4.18 -3.83
N ILE A 165 0.36 -5.21 -3.51
CA ILE A 165 1.57 -5.05 -2.69
C ILE A 165 2.54 -4.07 -3.35
N VAL A 166 2.78 -4.18 -4.66
CA VAL A 166 3.65 -3.23 -5.39
C VAL A 166 3.12 -1.80 -5.30
N GLN A 167 1.83 -1.58 -5.53
CA GLN A 167 1.20 -0.26 -5.40
C GLN A 167 1.36 0.31 -3.98
N ILE A 168 1.11 -0.50 -2.94
CA ILE A 168 1.27 -0.10 -1.54
C ILE A 168 2.74 0.19 -1.21
N MET A 169 3.69 -0.58 -1.74
CA MET A 169 5.11 -0.29 -1.56
C MET A 169 5.52 1.04 -2.18
N ILE A 170 5.00 1.38 -3.36
CA ILE A 170 5.22 2.71 -3.97
C ILE A 170 4.67 3.81 -3.07
N VAL A 171 3.50 3.60 -2.44
CA VAL A 171 2.94 4.56 -1.46
C VAL A 171 3.90 4.76 -0.28
N HIS A 172 4.43 3.69 0.31
CA HIS A 172 5.39 3.78 1.41
C HIS A 172 6.70 4.45 0.99
N ILE A 173 7.19 4.19 -0.22
CA ILE A 173 8.37 4.84 -0.79
C ILE A 173 8.13 6.35 -0.91
N ASN A 174 7.01 6.76 -1.49
CA ASN A 174 6.66 8.17 -1.63
C ASN A 174 6.55 8.88 -0.27
N GLN A 175 5.89 8.25 0.70
CA GLN A 175 5.79 8.78 2.06
C GLN A 175 7.17 8.91 2.74
N THR A 176 8.05 7.93 2.54
CA THR A 176 9.43 7.96 3.04
C THR A 176 10.21 9.13 2.45
N ILE A 177 10.08 9.37 1.15
CA ILE A 177 10.74 10.49 0.45
C ILE A 177 10.19 11.84 0.94
N VAL A 178 8.86 11.95 1.12
CA VAL A 178 8.23 13.17 1.63
C VAL A 178 8.70 13.52 3.04
N LYS A 179 8.89 12.52 3.91
CA LYS A 179 9.39 12.69 5.28
C LYS A 179 10.89 12.99 5.33
N GLY A 180 11.66 12.40 4.41
CA GLY A 180 13.12 12.55 4.34
C GLY A 180 13.61 13.85 3.72
N ASP A 181 14.91 13.86 3.40
CA ASP A 181 15.57 14.94 2.69
C ASP A 181 15.22 14.90 1.20
N ARG A 182 14.37 15.87 0.76
CA ARG A 182 13.93 16.00 -0.64
C ARG A 182 15.07 16.37 -1.60
N SER A 183 16.24 16.79 -1.13
CA SER A 183 17.39 17.08 -1.98
C SER A 183 18.12 15.82 -2.44
N ARG A 184 17.89 14.70 -1.76
CA ARG A 184 18.50 13.42 -2.11
C ARG A 184 17.70 12.76 -3.25
N PRO A 185 18.32 12.48 -4.41
CA PRO A 185 17.65 11.79 -5.50
C PRO A 185 17.31 10.35 -5.12
N PHE A 186 16.25 9.82 -5.70
CA PHE A 186 15.85 8.42 -5.54
C PHE A 186 15.67 7.74 -6.90
N LEU A 187 15.87 6.42 -6.92
CA LEU A 187 15.68 5.55 -8.08
C LEU A 187 14.75 4.41 -7.68
N ILE A 188 13.70 4.18 -8.47
CA ILE A 188 12.90 2.96 -8.41
C ILE A 188 13.26 2.12 -9.63
N MET A 189 13.79 0.93 -9.39
CA MET A 189 14.09 -0.08 -10.40
C MET A 189 13.04 -1.18 -10.31
N ILE A 190 12.53 -1.62 -11.46
CA ILE A 190 11.57 -2.72 -11.58
C ILE A 190 12.21 -3.76 -12.51
N ASP A 191 12.58 -4.90 -11.95
CA ASP A 191 13.12 -6.04 -12.69
C ASP A 191 11.94 -6.94 -13.12
N GLU A 192 11.74 -7.17 -14.42
CA GLU A 192 10.52 -7.80 -15.01
C GLU A 192 9.19 -7.04 -14.75
N ALA A 193 8.60 -6.52 -15.84
CA ALA A 193 7.26 -5.91 -15.89
C ALA A 193 6.35 -6.71 -16.82
#